data_AF-A0A1X6MV89-F1
#
_entry.id   AF-A0A1X6MV89-F1
#
_cell.length_a   1.000
_cell.length_b   1.000
_cell.length_c   1.000
_cell.angle_alpha   90.00
_cell.angle_beta   90.00
_cell.angle_gamma   90.00
#
_symmetry.space_group_name_H-M   'P 1'
#
loop_
_entity.id
_entity.type
_entity.pdbx_description
1 polymer ?
#
loop_
_entity_poly.entity_id
_entity_poly.type
_entity_poly.pdbx_seq_one_letter_code
_entity_poly.pdbx_strand_id
1 'polypeptide(L)'
;MSVGYALPQGSYWNSPAPEAMAFQAASAAPGTLSSNLFICVTSIECSIAYAVAATAPTPHASRDLTLQRISEAADKDVEMQDVYASQITYVVLDTNILIHFFDVLKQFNEDLETLVLPVVIIIPNVLLGELDGLKKSDQVGWFASRASTWILDRMRARKHVKVQATWETTSPRIIDPRRQNDLTIWDCCRYFMEDKGGRVVLYSNDNNLASQSEAEGIKTVTPQKYGWTSLELARAIDIPGIDYRMFQRPKDDTSPHYHYRPDKTLAHRITAIRPETRIAVVAPEDDGEDRMDVDDDGTRHGASHTNFKKDYTPSHALDALHLQVIDHFTLLLRDLAFRIRTAAGDVRSASQWATEYERKLFKDWILGDCIKYLGSKKPLKPTSPSLQRFMRRPYEDLPHEEIWRRGQDWSRQDWLHAMGALVEIGTKFEDGAILASVELLRVETERVFNLPMRPTGL
;
A
#
# COMPACT_ATOMS: atom_id res chain seq x y z
N MET A 1 35.59 -11.86 -63.85
CA MET A 1 34.29 -11.21 -63.59
C MET A 1 34.39 -10.53 -62.24
N SER A 2 34.77 -9.25 -62.23
CA SER A 2 34.91 -8.41 -61.04
C SER A 2 33.74 -7.44 -61.02
N VAL A 3 32.97 -7.44 -59.93
CA VAL A 3 31.84 -6.53 -59.74
C VAL A 3 32.26 -5.47 -58.73
N GLY A 4 32.39 -4.23 -59.21
CA GLY A 4 32.69 -3.05 -58.41
C GLY A 4 31.40 -2.45 -57.82
N TYR A 5 31.48 -2.02 -56.56
CA TYR A 5 30.43 -1.25 -55.89
C TYR A 5 30.81 0.23 -55.86
N ALA A 6 29.88 1.06 -56.32
CA ALA A 6 29.95 2.52 -56.28
C ALA A 6 29.27 3.06 -55.01
N LEU A 7 29.91 4.04 -54.38
CA LEU A 7 29.38 4.84 -53.25
C LEU A 7 28.61 6.05 -53.78
N PRO A 8 27.48 6.47 -53.17
CA PRO A 8 26.85 7.74 -53.48
C PRO A 8 27.34 8.87 -52.56
N GLN A 9 27.49 10.05 -53.18
CA GLN A 9 27.98 11.30 -52.61
C GLN A 9 26.98 11.99 -51.69
N GLY A 10 27.53 12.73 -50.71
CA GLY A 10 26.80 13.54 -49.75
C GLY A 10 26.30 14.86 -50.31
N SER A 11 25.15 15.30 -49.80
CA SER A 11 24.56 16.61 -50.04
C SER A 11 24.66 17.48 -48.79
N TYR A 12 25.40 18.57 -48.92
CA TYR A 12 25.48 19.69 -47.98
C TYR A 12 24.15 20.45 -47.96
N TRP A 13 23.62 20.74 -46.77
CA TRP A 13 22.60 21.77 -46.55
C TRP A 13 23.13 22.81 -45.57
N ASN A 14 23.21 24.04 -46.06
CA ASN A 14 23.63 25.25 -45.35
C ASN A 14 22.54 25.70 -44.37
N SER A 15 22.93 25.98 -43.13
CA SER A 15 22.12 26.69 -42.14
C SER A 15 22.33 28.21 -42.28
N PRO A 16 21.28 29.05 -42.26
CA PRO A 16 21.43 30.48 -42.03
C PRO A 16 21.35 30.83 -40.53
N ALA A 17 22.18 31.80 -40.13
CA ALA A 17 22.25 32.37 -38.79
C ALA A 17 21.04 33.29 -38.48
N PRO A 18 20.68 33.49 -37.19
CA PRO A 18 19.54 34.34 -36.83
C PRO A 18 19.93 35.83 -36.71
N GLU A 19 19.13 36.68 -37.39
CA GLU A 19 19.13 38.14 -37.27
C GLU A 19 18.61 38.60 -35.90
N ALA A 20 19.29 39.58 -35.33
CA ALA A 20 18.91 40.28 -34.11
C ALA A 20 17.88 41.38 -34.42
N MET A 21 16.68 41.29 -33.86
CA MET A 21 15.70 42.37 -33.88
C MET A 21 15.85 43.28 -32.65
N ALA A 22 16.25 44.53 -32.91
CA ALA A 22 16.18 45.64 -31.97
C ALA A 22 14.79 46.27 -31.98
N PHE A 23 14.14 46.37 -30.82
CA PHE A 23 12.88 47.10 -30.65
C PHE A 23 13.17 48.56 -30.27
N GLN A 24 12.63 49.47 -31.08
CA GLN A 24 12.66 50.92 -30.87
C GLN A 24 11.67 51.35 -29.78
N ALA A 25 12.13 52.25 -28.91
CA ALA A 25 11.33 52.96 -27.93
C ALA A 25 10.57 54.12 -28.60
N ALA A 26 9.25 54.13 -28.43
CA ALA A 26 8.40 55.27 -28.82
C ALA A 26 8.12 56.15 -27.60
N SER A 27 8.43 57.44 -27.77
CA SER A 27 8.20 58.54 -26.84
C SER A 27 6.76 59.05 -26.99
N ALA A 28 6.10 59.38 -25.88
CA ALA A 28 4.88 60.17 -25.86
C ALA A 28 4.91 61.14 -24.68
N ALA A 29 4.73 62.42 -24.98
CA ALA A 29 4.72 63.55 -24.06
C ALA A 29 3.38 63.70 -23.30
N PRO A 30 3.35 64.38 -22.14
CA PRO A 30 2.12 64.63 -21.39
C PRO A 30 1.47 65.98 -21.78
N GLY A 31 0.15 65.94 -21.99
CA GLY A 31 -0.72 67.12 -22.07
C GLY A 31 -1.44 67.36 -20.75
N THR A 32 -1.48 68.63 -20.33
CA THR A 32 -1.96 69.13 -19.05
C THR A 32 -3.41 69.66 -19.11
N LEU A 33 -4.10 69.49 -17.97
CA LEU A 33 -5.18 70.30 -17.36
C LEU A 33 -6.59 70.34 -17.99
N SER A 34 -7.59 69.87 -17.24
CA SER A 34 -8.59 70.76 -16.62
C SER A 34 -9.49 70.01 -15.62
N SER A 35 -9.79 70.71 -14.55
CA SER A 35 -10.53 70.42 -13.32
C SER A 35 -12.01 70.06 -13.53
N ASN A 36 -12.57 69.20 -12.69
CA ASN A 36 -13.59 69.59 -11.71
C ASN A 36 -14.11 68.41 -10.86
N LEU A 37 -14.12 68.67 -9.55
CA LEU A 37 -15.20 68.37 -8.61
C LEU A 37 -15.56 66.88 -8.41
N PHE A 38 -15.09 66.25 -7.33
CA PHE A 38 -15.95 65.33 -6.56
C PHE A 38 -15.47 65.15 -5.11
N ILE A 39 -16.46 64.89 -4.29
CA ILE A 39 -16.57 65.08 -2.85
C ILE A 39 -15.91 63.95 -2.06
N CYS A 40 -15.36 64.33 -0.90
CA CYS A 40 -14.80 63.50 0.16
C CYS A 40 -15.84 62.57 0.80
N VAL A 41 -15.63 61.24 0.80
CA VAL A 41 -16.14 60.31 1.83
C VAL A 41 -15.19 59.10 1.97
N THR A 42 -14.36 59.16 3.02
CA THR A 42 -13.80 58.07 3.86
C THR A 42 -13.58 56.66 3.27
N SER A 43 -12.32 56.22 3.22
CA SER A 43 -11.98 54.79 3.33
C SER A 43 -10.55 54.57 3.89
N ILE A 44 -10.51 54.19 5.17
CA ILE A 44 -9.69 53.12 5.77
C ILE A 44 -8.20 53.10 5.36
N GLU A 45 -7.37 53.80 6.13
CA GLU A 45 -6.00 53.35 6.39
C GLU A 45 -6.03 52.37 7.57
N CYS A 46 -5.68 51.11 7.34
CA CYS A 46 -5.31 50.20 8.42
C CYS A 46 -4.07 49.41 8.01
N SER A 47 -2.97 49.79 8.65
CA SER A 47 -1.68 49.14 8.70
C SER A 47 -1.79 47.65 9.02
N ILE A 48 -1.50 46.77 8.06
CA ILE A 48 -0.99 45.43 8.34
C ILE A 48 0.07 45.06 7.30
N ALA A 49 1.32 45.43 7.60
CA ALA A 49 2.49 44.70 7.13
C ALA A 49 2.77 43.59 8.17
N TYR A 50 2.05 42.48 8.08
CA TYR A 50 2.40 41.28 8.85
C TYR A 50 3.46 40.51 8.07
N ALA A 51 4.65 40.45 8.67
CA ALA A 51 5.72 39.56 8.27
C ALA A 51 5.21 38.11 8.23
N VAL A 52 5.13 37.54 7.03
CA VAL A 52 5.05 36.09 6.86
C VAL A 52 6.45 35.56 7.12
N ALA A 53 6.78 35.41 8.40
CA ALA A 53 7.86 34.53 8.80
C ALA A 53 7.42 33.12 8.41
N ALA A 54 8.01 32.60 7.33
CA ALA A 54 7.92 31.20 6.98
C ALA A 54 8.53 30.39 8.13
N THR A 55 7.67 29.96 9.06
CA THR A 55 8.01 28.94 10.03
C THR A 55 8.37 27.69 9.24
N ALA A 56 9.64 27.27 9.34
CA ALA A 56 10.07 26.01 8.78
C ALA A 56 9.09 24.91 9.24
N PRO A 57 8.54 24.10 8.32
CA PRO A 57 7.60 23.06 8.70
C PRO A 57 8.29 22.15 9.72
N THR A 58 7.70 22.03 10.90
CA THR A 58 8.19 21.10 11.91
C THR A 58 8.18 19.69 11.30
N PRO A 59 9.27 18.91 11.41
CA PRO A 59 9.42 17.62 10.73
C PRO A 59 8.45 16.51 11.19
N HIS A 60 7.52 16.84 12.10
CA HIS A 60 6.48 15.93 12.59
C HIS A 60 5.11 16.11 11.92
N ALA A 61 4.85 17.24 11.24
CA ALA A 61 3.54 17.53 10.64
C ALA A 61 3.27 16.81 9.31
N SER A 62 4.31 16.35 8.60
CA SER A 62 4.17 15.69 7.29
C SER A 62 3.61 14.25 7.37
N ARG A 63 3.50 13.66 8.57
CA ARG A 63 3.44 12.20 8.73
C ARG A 63 2.04 11.58 8.71
N ASP A 64 0.96 12.35 8.73
CA ASP A 64 -0.39 11.78 8.93
C ASP A 64 -1.36 11.95 7.74
N LEU A 65 -0.85 12.42 6.60
CA LEU A 65 -1.68 12.64 5.41
C LEU A 65 -2.38 11.37 4.92
N THR A 66 -1.76 10.19 5.07
CA THR A 66 -2.36 8.93 4.58
C THR A 66 -3.54 8.48 5.43
N LEU A 67 -3.42 8.48 6.77
CA LEU A 67 -4.50 8.03 7.65
C LEU A 67 -5.61 9.08 7.74
N GLN A 68 -5.26 10.36 7.73
CA GLN A 68 -6.26 11.42 7.63
C GLN A 68 -7.09 11.26 6.35
N ARG A 69 -6.46 10.96 5.20
CA ARG A 69 -7.19 10.66 3.96
C ARG A 69 -8.08 9.43 4.06
N ILE A 70 -7.65 8.41 4.79
CA ILE A 70 -8.46 7.20 5.05
C ILE A 70 -9.71 7.59 5.84
N SER A 71 -9.54 8.30 6.96
CA SER A 71 -10.67 8.74 7.80
C SER A 71 -11.62 9.66 7.04
N GLU A 72 -11.10 10.67 6.32
CA GLU A 72 -11.93 11.56 5.51
C GLU A 72 -12.65 10.83 4.37
N ALA A 73 -12.01 9.82 3.78
CA ALA A 73 -12.63 8.99 2.75
C ALA A 73 -13.72 8.09 3.34
N ALA A 74 -13.52 7.55 4.54
CA ALA A 74 -14.50 6.74 5.25
C ALA A 74 -15.76 7.55 5.57
N ASP A 75 -15.59 8.76 6.08
CA ASP A 75 -16.71 9.65 6.37
C ASP A 75 -17.44 10.06 5.06
N LYS A 76 -16.72 10.40 3.99
CA LYS A 76 -17.39 10.72 2.71
C LYS A 76 -18.07 9.53 2.04
N ASP A 77 -17.82 8.31 2.51
CA ASP A 77 -18.40 7.09 1.94
C ASP A 77 -19.84 6.89 2.44
N VAL A 78 -20.75 7.62 1.81
CA VAL A 78 -22.20 7.46 1.98
C VAL A 78 -22.60 6.14 1.31
N GLU A 79 -22.71 5.10 2.14
CA GLU A 79 -23.29 3.78 1.85
C GLU A 79 -22.64 3.04 0.65
N MET A 80 -21.82 2.03 0.93
CA MET A 80 -21.58 0.96 -0.06
C MET A 80 -22.96 0.35 -0.37
N GLN A 81 -23.55 0.78 -1.47
CA GLN A 81 -24.92 0.45 -1.84
C GLN A 81 -25.15 -1.07 -1.81
N ASP A 82 -26.32 -1.42 -1.28
CA ASP A 82 -26.88 -2.74 -1.03
C ASP A 82 -26.97 -3.64 -2.28
N VAL A 83 -25.83 -3.98 -2.90
CA VAL A 83 -25.81 -4.92 -4.04
C VAL A 83 -26.17 -6.34 -3.59
N TYR A 84 -26.08 -6.64 -2.29
CA TYR A 84 -26.41 -7.94 -1.74
C TYR A 84 -27.74 -7.86 -0.96
N ALA A 85 -28.85 -8.21 -1.61
CA ALA A 85 -30.16 -8.41 -0.96
C ALA A 85 -30.19 -9.60 0.03
N SER A 86 -29.06 -10.30 0.18
CA SER A 86 -28.83 -11.44 1.06
C SER A 86 -27.99 -11.04 2.27
N GLN A 87 -28.21 -11.70 3.42
CA GLN A 87 -27.50 -11.51 4.70
C GLN A 87 -25.98 -11.30 4.52
N ILE A 88 -25.54 -10.04 4.52
CA ILE A 88 -24.12 -9.66 4.43
C ILE A 88 -23.43 -10.14 5.71
N THR A 89 -22.22 -10.70 5.55
CA THR A 89 -21.37 -11.04 6.69
C THR A 89 -20.26 -10.00 6.85
N TYR A 90 -20.23 -9.34 8.00
CA TYR A 90 -19.21 -8.37 8.37
C TYR A 90 -18.11 -9.05 9.18
N VAL A 91 -16.87 -8.88 8.75
CA VAL A 91 -15.67 -9.38 9.44
C VAL A 91 -14.98 -8.20 10.08
N VAL A 92 -15.09 -8.03 11.40
CA VAL A 92 -14.47 -6.94 12.13
C VAL A 92 -13.08 -7.36 12.58
N LEU A 93 -12.06 -6.54 12.28
CA LEU A 93 -10.67 -6.83 12.62
C LEU A 93 -10.22 -6.14 13.90
N ASP A 94 -9.36 -6.81 14.67
CA ASP A 94 -8.48 -6.23 15.69
C ASP A 94 -7.11 -5.84 15.10
N THR A 95 -6.42 -4.88 15.72
CA THR A 95 -5.08 -4.39 15.32
C THR A 95 -4.06 -5.52 15.28
N ASN A 96 -4.07 -6.41 16.27
CA ASN A 96 -3.14 -7.54 16.32
C ASN A 96 -3.34 -8.48 15.14
N ILE A 97 -4.60 -8.70 14.74
CA ILE A 97 -4.91 -9.53 13.59
C ILE A 97 -4.44 -8.87 12.31
N LEU A 98 -4.75 -7.58 12.15
CA LEU A 98 -4.36 -6.82 10.98
C LEU A 98 -2.84 -6.80 10.79
N ILE A 99 -2.06 -6.63 11.86
CA ILE A 99 -0.59 -6.61 11.77
C ILE A 99 0.00 -8.00 11.56
N HIS A 100 -0.47 -9.01 12.31
CA HIS A 100 0.14 -10.34 12.27
C HIS A 100 -0.29 -11.20 11.07
N PHE A 101 -1.50 -10.99 10.57
CA PHE A 101 -2.10 -11.76 9.48
C PHE A 101 -2.37 -10.89 8.25
N PHE A 102 -1.65 -9.77 8.11
CA PHE A 102 -1.84 -8.81 7.03
C PHE A 102 -1.85 -9.45 5.63
N ASP A 103 -0.83 -10.27 5.33
CA ASP A 103 -0.69 -10.89 4.02
C ASP A 103 -1.83 -11.93 3.78
N VAL A 104 -2.26 -12.64 4.83
CA VAL A 104 -3.40 -13.58 4.78
C VAL A 104 -4.71 -12.84 4.54
N LEU A 105 -4.91 -11.70 5.19
CA LEU A 105 -6.09 -10.83 4.99
C LEU A 105 -6.11 -10.24 3.58
N LYS A 106 -4.96 -9.88 3.02
CA LYS A 106 -4.84 -9.42 1.64
C LYS A 106 -5.25 -10.52 0.66
N GLN A 107 -4.71 -11.74 0.84
CA GLN A 107 -5.10 -12.90 0.03
C GLN A 107 -6.59 -13.19 0.17
N PHE A 108 -7.11 -13.16 1.40
CA PHE A 108 -8.52 -13.38 1.66
C PHE A 108 -9.39 -12.36 0.94
N ASN A 109 -9.06 -11.07 0.95
CA ASN A 109 -9.77 -10.07 0.16
C ASN A 109 -9.73 -10.37 -1.35
N GLU A 110 -8.60 -10.84 -1.88
CA GLU A 110 -8.49 -11.21 -3.29
C GLU A 110 -9.36 -12.43 -3.64
N ASP A 111 -9.45 -13.40 -2.73
CA ASP A 111 -10.37 -14.53 -2.85
C ASP A 111 -11.83 -14.07 -2.77
N LEU A 112 -12.18 -13.13 -1.86
CA LEU A 112 -13.53 -12.54 -1.78
C LEU A 112 -13.93 -11.85 -3.10
N GLU A 113 -13.01 -11.10 -3.71
CA GLU A 113 -13.24 -10.44 -5.01
C GLU A 113 -13.39 -11.44 -6.16
N THR A 114 -12.58 -12.50 -6.15
CA THR A 114 -12.58 -13.52 -7.21
C THR A 114 -13.85 -14.37 -7.16
N LEU A 115 -14.29 -14.71 -5.95
CA LEU A 115 -15.47 -15.55 -5.71
C LEU A 115 -16.76 -14.74 -5.56
N VAL A 116 -16.68 -13.40 -5.53
CA VAL A 116 -17.79 -12.45 -5.41
C VAL A 116 -18.66 -12.76 -4.18
N LEU A 117 -18.00 -12.93 -3.04
CA LEU A 117 -18.67 -13.36 -1.80
C LEU A 117 -19.29 -12.17 -1.06
N PRO A 118 -20.46 -12.33 -0.41
CA PRO A 118 -21.16 -11.26 0.32
C PRO A 118 -20.53 -11.03 1.70
N VAL A 119 -19.20 -10.85 1.73
CA VAL A 119 -18.41 -10.61 2.94
C VAL A 119 -17.75 -9.25 2.82
N VAL A 120 -17.81 -8.47 3.91
CA VAL A 120 -17.16 -7.17 4.02
C VAL A 120 -16.26 -7.16 5.25
N ILE A 121 -14.98 -6.91 5.03
CA ILE A 121 -13.97 -6.68 6.06
C ILE A 121 -14.13 -5.26 6.59
N ILE A 122 -14.48 -5.14 7.85
CA ILE A 122 -14.63 -3.89 8.58
C ILE A 122 -13.37 -3.63 9.40
N ILE A 123 -12.81 -2.44 9.22
CA ILE A 123 -11.66 -1.94 9.97
C ILE A 123 -12.19 -0.85 10.91
N PRO A 124 -12.26 -1.10 12.22
CA PRO A 124 -12.71 -0.09 13.18
C PRO A 124 -11.82 1.16 13.13
N ASN A 125 -12.39 2.34 13.38
CA ASN A 125 -11.65 3.60 13.28
C ASN A 125 -10.49 3.66 14.29
N VAL A 126 -10.64 3.05 15.46
CA VAL A 126 -9.59 3.01 16.49
C VAL A 126 -8.31 2.31 16.01
N LEU A 127 -8.42 1.32 15.11
CA LEU A 127 -7.25 0.65 14.53
C LEU A 127 -6.37 1.65 13.77
N LEU A 128 -6.94 2.67 13.12
CA LEU A 128 -6.16 3.66 12.36
C LEU A 128 -5.25 4.48 13.28
N GLY A 129 -5.76 4.89 14.45
CA GLY A 129 -4.98 5.58 15.46
C GLY A 129 -3.87 4.70 16.05
N GLU A 130 -4.15 3.42 16.28
CA GLU A 130 -3.14 2.46 16.73
C GLU A 130 -2.05 2.22 15.68
N LEU A 131 -2.44 2.05 14.41
CA LEU A 131 -1.50 1.92 13.30
C LEU A 131 -0.57 3.14 13.20
N ASP A 132 -1.06 4.36 13.44
CA ASP A 132 -0.19 5.55 13.47
C ASP A 132 0.86 5.46 14.59
N GLY A 133 0.43 5.05 15.78
CA GLY A 133 1.34 4.82 16.90
C GLY A 133 2.41 3.79 16.55
N LEU A 134 2.02 2.68 15.92
CA LEU A 134 2.92 1.59 15.56
C LEU A 134 3.91 1.97 14.43
N LYS A 135 3.59 2.91 13.54
CA LYS A 135 4.53 3.41 12.51
C LYS A 135 5.80 4.01 13.09
N LYS A 136 5.76 4.49 14.34
CA LYS A 136 6.90 5.07 15.04
C LYS A 136 7.84 4.01 15.63
N SER A 137 7.43 2.75 15.63
CA SER A 137 8.24 1.66 16.13
C SER A 137 9.14 1.08 15.04
N ASP A 138 10.42 0.93 15.32
CA ASP A 138 11.40 0.31 14.42
C ASP A 138 11.08 -1.16 14.09
N GLN A 139 10.29 -1.81 14.95
CA GLN A 139 10.01 -3.24 14.90
C GLN A 139 8.77 -3.60 14.09
N VAL A 140 7.71 -2.78 14.20
CA VAL A 140 6.41 -3.00 13.55
C VAL A 140 6.08 -1.94 12.52
N GLY A 141 6.84 -0.85 12.47
CA GLY A 141 6.48 0.32 11.69
C GLY A 141 6.39 0.04 10.20
N TRP A 142 7.26 -0.86 9.68
CA TRP A 142 7.18 -1.35 8.31
C TRP A 142 5.83 -2.01 8.01
N PHE A 143 5.38 -2.93 8.88
CA PHE A 143 4.11 -3.64 8.72
C PHE A 143 2.91 -2.72 8.87
N ALA A 144 2.92 -1.81 9.85
CA ALA A 144 1.87 -0.81 10.04
C ALA A 144 1.75 0.14 8.83
N SER A 145 2.88 0.50 8.21
CA SER A 145 2.92 1.34 7.00
C SER A 145 2.36 0.61 5.78
N ARG A 146 2.71 -0.67 5.61
CA ARG A 146 2.14 -1.53 4.56
C ARG A 146 0.63 -1.68 4.72
N ALA A 147 0.17 -2.00 5.93
CA ALA A 147 -1.24 -2.15 6.24
C ALA A 147 -2.01 -0.87 5.91
N SER A 148 -1.55 0.29 6.39
CA SER A 148 -2.18 1.58 6.11
C SER A 148 -2.29 1.87 4.61
N THR A 149 -1.24 1.56 3.84
CA THR A 149 -1.22 1.82 2.39
C THR A 149 -2.20 0.92 1.65
N TRP A 150 -2.30 -0.36 2.05
CA TRP A 150 -3.27 -1.29 1.51
C TRP A 150 -4.72 -0.93 1.86
N ILE A 151 -4.97 -0.49 3.10
CA ILE A 151 -6.30 -0.01 3.52
C ILE A 151 -6.75 1.12 2.61
N LEU A 152 -5.90 2.13 2.40
CA LEU A 152 -6.23 3.26 1.53
C LEU A 152 -6.52 2.82 0.08
N ASP A 153 -5.72 1.89 -0.45
CA ASP A 153 -5.92 1.36 -1.80
C ASP A 153 -7.25 0.60 -1.93
N ARG A 154 -7.56 -0.30 -0.98
CA ARG A 154 -8.79 -1.10 -1.00
C ARG A 154 -10.05 -0.27 -0.73
N MET A 155 -9.97 0.74 0.11
CA MET A 155 -11.07 1.69 0.30
C MET A 155 -11.41 2.45 -0.98
N ARG A 156 -10.41 2.83 -1.80
CA ARG A 156 -10.67 3.48 -3.09
C ARG A 156 -11.37 2.55 -4.08
N ALA A 157 -11.12 1.24 -3.98
CA ALA A 157 -11.77 0.24 -4.82
C ALA A 157 -13.23 -0.02 -4.43
N ARG A 158 -13.63 0.24 -3.17
CA ARG A 158 -15.02 0.13 -2.66
C ARG A 158 -15.69 -1.23 -2.91
N LYS A 159 -15.01 -2.32 -2.55
CA LYS A 159 -15.51 -3.69 -2.76
C LYS A 159 -15.79 -4.44 -1.45
N HIS A 160 -14.75 -5.01 -0.85
CA HIS A 160 -14.87 -5.88 0.33
C HIS A 160 -14.16 -5.33 1.57
N VAL A 161 -13.54 -4.16 1.50
CA VAL A 161 -12.89 -3.53 2.66
C VAL A 161 -13.54 -2.19 2.91
N LYS A 162 -13.97 -1.97 4.15
CA LYS A 162 -14.55 -0.73 4.63
C LYS A 162 -13.90 -0.33 5.95
N VAL A 163 -13.60 0.96 6.07
CA VAL A 163 -13.25 1.58 7.36
C VAL A 163 -14.53 2.11 7.99
N GLN A 164 -14.71 1.87 9.28
CA GLN A 164 -15.82 2.40 10.07
C GLN A 164 -15.80 3.94 10.03
N ALA A 165 -16.91 4.56 9.62
CA ALA A 165 -17.05 6.01 9.66
C ALA A 165 -17.30 6.49 11.10
N THR A 166 -17.03 7.76 11.37
CA THR A 166 -17.05 8.30 12.75
C THR A 166 -18.45 8.24 13.41
N TRP A 167 -19.52 8.25 12.61
CA TRP A 167 -20.91 8.14 13.07
C TRP A 167 -21.44 6.70 13.12
N GLU A 168 -20.66 5.71 12.68
CA GLU A 168 -21.05 4.30 12.71
C GLU A 168 -20.75 3.69 14.09
N THR A 169 -21.34 4.27 15.12
CA THR A 169 -21.14 3.93 16.54
C THR A 169 -22.49 3.88 17.25
N THR A 170 -22.69 2.88 18.12
CA THR A 170 -23.95 2.71 18.85
C THR A 170 -23.91 3.44 20.21
N SER A 171 -22.73 3.56 20.82
CA SER A 171 -22.55 4.10 22.17
C SER A 171 -21.55 5.26 22.21
N PRO A 172 -22.00 6.52 22.40
CA PRO A 172 -21.10 7.68 22.39
C PRO A 172 -20.29 7.87 23.69
N ARG A 173 -20.38 6.97 24.68
CA ARG A 173 -19.76 7.15 26.01
C ARG A 173 -19.01 5.92 26.47
N ILE A 174 -17.71 5.93 26.23
CA ILE A 174 -16.79 4.95 26.81
C ILE A 174 -16.29 5.50 28.16
N ILE A 175 -16.66 4.82 29.25
CA ILE A 175 -16.38 5.26 30.63
C ILE A 175 -15.00 4.79 31.11
N ASP A 176 -14.44 3.73 30.52
CA ASP A 176 -13.15 3.15 30.92
C ASP A 176 -12.04 3.51 29.92
N PRO A 177 -11.13 4.45 30.27
CA PRO A 177 -10.03 4.84 29.38
C PRO A 177 -9.04 3.70 29.12
N ARG A 178 -8.89 2.74 30.04
CA ARG A 178 -7.93 1.65 29.90
C ARG A 178 -8.36 0.63 28.85
N ARG A 179 -9.67 0.47 28.70
CA ARG A 179 -10.31 -0.45 27.76
C ARG A 179 -10.95 0.29 26.58
N GLN A 180 -10.59 1.55 26.37
CA GLN A 180 -11.26 2.39 25.40
C GLN A 180 -11.22 1.81 23.99
N ASN A 181 -10.07 1.28 23.59
CA ASN A 181 -9.91 0.73 22.25
C ASN A 181 -10.71 -0.55 22.06
N ASP A 182 -10.61 -1.49 23.02
CA ASP A 182 -11.35 -2.75 23.03
C ASP A 182 -12.87 -2.49 23.01
N LEU A 183 -13.34 -1.50 23.79
CA LEU A 183 -14.74 -1.09 23.83
C LEU A 183 -15.19 -0.42 22.52
N THR A 184 -14.30 0.31 21.83
CA THR A 184 -14.60 0.91 20.52
C THR A 184 -14.71 -0.17 19.44
N ILE A 185 -13.86 -1.20 19.47
CA ILE A 185 -13.95 -2.35 18.56
C ILE A 185 -15.24 -3.13 18.80
N TRP A 186 -15.58 -3.37 20.07
CA TRP A 186 -16.84 -4.01 20.46
C TRP A 186 -18.06 -3.20 19.99
N ASP A 187 -18.05 -1.88 20.17
CA ASP A 187 -19.12 -1.00 19.71
C ASP A 187 -19.26 -1.01 18.18
N CYS A 188 -18.14 -1.05 17.45
CA CYS A 188 -18.14 -1.26 16.00
C CYS A 188 -18.86 -2.56 15.62
N CYS A 189 -18.55 -3.68 16.29
CA CYS A 189 -19.24 -4.94 16.03
C CYS A 189 -20.75 -4.83 16.27
N ARG A 190 -21.14 -4.16 17.36
CA ARG A 190 -22.53 -3.98 17.74
C ARG A 190 -23.31 -3.16 16.72
N TYR A 191 -22.73 -2.06 16.23
CA TYR A 191 -23.33 -1.24 15.17
C TYR A 191 -23.66 -2.05 13.91
N PHE A 192 -22.70 -2.83 13.41
CA PHE A 192 -22.92 -3.63 12.19
C PHE A 192 -23.88 -4.82 12.41
N MET A 193 -24.04 -5.28 13.65
CA MET A 193 -24.97 -6.35 14.00
C MET A 193 -26.40 -5.82 14.19
N GLU A 194 -26.57 -4.78 15.01
CA GLU A 194 -27.88 -4.25 15.41
C GLU A 194 -28.44 -3.28 14.37
N ASP A 195 -27.67 -2.27 13.98
CA ASP A 195 -28.16 -1.18 13.13
C ASP A 195 -28.16 -1.55 11.64
N LYS A 196 -27.22 -2.39 11.21
CA LYS A 196 -27.16 -2.91 9.82
C LYS A 196 -27.83 -4.29 9.66
N GLY A 197 -28.17 -4.97 10.76
CA GLY A 197 -28.83 -6.28 10.72
C GLY A 197 -28.00 -7.39 10.07
N GLY A 198 -26.67 -7.22 9.98
CA GLY A 198 -25.78 -8.20 9.35
C GLY A 198 -25.27 -9.25 10.32
N ARG A 199 -24.69 -10.32 9.78
CA ARG A 199 -23.95 -11.29 10.59
C ARG A 199 -22.57 -10.72 10.88
N VAL A 200 -22.19 -10.58 12.14
CA VAL A 200 -20.86 -10.06 12.51
C VAL A 200 -19.97 -11.18 13.05
N VAL A 201 -18.72 -11.22 12.58
CA VAL A 201 -17.66 -12.09 13.09
C VAL A 201 -16.47 -11.22 13.47
N LEU A 202 -16.07 -11.26 14.74
CA LEU A 202 -14.90 -10.54 15.25
C LEU A 202 -13.66 -11.43 15.17
N TYR A 203 -12.60 -10.89 14.57
CA TYR A 203 -11.28 -11.52 14.53
C TYR A 203 -10.38 -10.84 15.55
N SER A 204 -10.06 -11.54 16.64
CA SER A 204 -9.21 -11.02 17.72
C SER A 204 -8.38 -12.13 18.35
N ASN A 205 -7.19 -11.76 18.82
CA ASN A 205 -6.35 -12.62 19.67
C ASN A 205 -6.45 -12.26 21.16
N ASP A 206 -7.24 -11.23 21.51
CA ASP A 206 -7.44 -10.83 22.91
C ASP A 206 -8.62 -11.61 23.51
N ASN A 207 -8.31 -12.48 24.47
CA ASN A 207 -9.30 -13.29 25.18
C ASN A 207 -10.35 -12.44 25.91
N ASN A 208 -10.00 -11.26 26.41
CA ASN A 208 -10.94 -10.40 27.15
C ASN A 208 -11.96 -9.79 26.20
N LEU A 209 -11.49 -9.26 25.06
CA LEU A 209 -12.36 -8.72 24.02
C LEU A 209 -13.22 -9.84 23.40
N ALA A 210 -12.63 -11.01 23.17
CA ALA A 210 -13.34 -12.17 22.66
C ALA A 210 -14.47 -12.61 23.62
N SER A 211 -14.13 -12.85 24.89
CA SER A 211 -15.12 -13.28 25.90
C SER A 211 -16.26 -12.29 26.08
N GLN A 212 -15.95 -10.98 26.05
CA GLN A 212 -16.98 -9.94 26.14
C GLN A 212 -17.89 -9.93 24.90
N SER A 213 -17.32 -10.12 23.71
CA SER A 213 -18.10 -10.11 22.47
C SER A 213 -19.00 -11.34 22.36
N GLU A 214 -18.53 -12.51 22.79
CA GLU A 214 -19.33 -13.74 22.82
C GLU A 214 -20.50 -13.65 23.81
N ALA A 215 -20.32 -12.98 24.94
CA ALA A 215 -21.40 -12.75 25.90
C ALA A 215 -22.58 -11.95 25.32
N GLU A 216 -22.32 -11.13 24.30
CA GLU A 216 -23.31 -10.35 23.56
C GLU A 216 -23.77 -11.04 22.26
N GLY A 217 -23.41 -12.32 22.07
CA GLY A 217 -23.79 -13.12 20.90
C GLY A 217 -22.99 -12.84 19.63
N ILE A 218 -21.89 -12.09 19.71
CA ILE A 218 -21.01 -11.82 18.57
C ILE A 218 -20.02 -12.98 18.43
N LYS A 219 -20.04 -13.66 17.29
CA LYS A 219 -19.11 -14.78 17.03
C LYS A 219 -17.68 -14.26 16.98
N THR A 220 -16.77 -14.90 17.71
CA THR A 220 -15.35 -14.54 17.71
C THR A 220 -14.49 -15.65 17.13
N VAL A 221 -13.43 -15.25 16.43
CA VAL A 221 -12.48 -16.15 15.79
C VAL A 221 -11.07 -15.75 16.21
N THR A 222 -10.40 -16.67 16.89
CA THR A 222 -9.00 -16.52 17.29
C THR A 222 -8.11 -17.29 16.31
N PRO A 223 -7.25 -16.61 15.54
CA PRO A 223 -6.27 -17.27 14.71
C PRO A 223 -5.38 -18.25 15.46
N GLN A 224 -5.11 -19.38 14.82
CA GLN A 224 -3.97 -20.18 15.24
C GLN A 224 -2.67 -19.43 14.93
N LYS A 225 -1.66 -19.60 15.77
CA LYS A 225 -0.38 -18.87 15.64
C LYS A 225 0.39 -19.19 14.36
N TYR A 226 0.10 -20.34 13.76
CA TYR A 226 0.75 -20.89 12.56
C TYR A 226 -0.30 -21.54 11.68
N GLY A 227 -0.02 -21.65 10.38
CA GLY A 227 -0.89 -22.38 9.44
C GLY A 227 -2.08 -21.58 8.89
N TRP A 228 -2.33 -20.37 9.40
CA TRP A 228 -3.52 -19.64 8.98
C TRP A 228 -3.49 -19.18 7.52
N THR A 229 -4.49 -19.60 6.77
CA THR A 229 -4.68 -19.29 5.34
C THR A 229 -6.00 -18.57 5.10
N SER A 230 -6.18 -18.00 3.91
CA SER A 230 -7.47 -17.39 3.51
C SER A 230 -8.62 -18.41 3.56
N LEU A 231 -8.34 -19.68 3.31
CA LEU A 231 -9.29 -20.78 3.46
C LEU A 231 -9.73 -20.97 4.91
N GLU A 232 -8.79 -20.92 5.86
CA GLU A 232 -9.12 -21.06 7.29
C GLU A 232 -9.90 -19.86 7.82
N LEU A 233 -9.56 -18.65 7.33
CA LEU A 233 -10.39 -17.46 7.55
C LEU A 233 -11.82 -17.70 7.07
N ALA A 234 -12.01 -18.13 5.82
CA ALA A 234 -13.32 -18.37 5.24
C ALA A 234 -14.14 -19.42 6.02
N ARG A 235 -13.51 -20.54 6.38
CA ARG A 235 -14.13 -21.62 7.16
C ARG A 235 -14.60 -21.14 8.53
N ALA A 236 -13.81 -20.29 9.18
CA ALA A 236 -14.15 -19.78 10.49
C ALA A 236 -15.36 -18.84 10.45
N ILE A 237 -15.58 -18.11 9.35
CA ILE A 237 -16.77 -17.25 9.16
C ILE A 237 -18.04 -18.11 9.04
N ASP A 238 -17.93 -19.29 8.43
CA ASP A 238 -19.04 -20.20 8.09
C ASP A 238 -20.07 -19.53 7.17
N ILE A 239 -19.64 -19.26 5.94
CA ILE A 239 -20.44 -18.55 4.94
C ILE A 239 -21.36 -19.56 4.24
N PRO A 240 -22.69 -19.37 4.27
CA PRO A 240 -23.63 -20.34 3.71
C PRO A 240 -23.43 -20.56 2.20
N GLY A 241 -23.41 -21.83 1.78
CA GLY A 241 -23.43 -22.20 0.35
C GLY A 241 -22.11 -22.04 -0.40
N ILE A 242 -21.00 -21.75 0.29
CA ILE A 242 -19.68 -21.60 -0.34
C ILE A 242 -18.96 -22.96 -0.44
N ASP A 243 -18.44 -23.26 -1.64
CA ASP A 243 -17.45 -24.31 -1.79
C ASP A 243 -16.06 -23.78 -1.40
N TYR A 244 -15.63 -24.12 -0.19
CA TYR A 244 -14.32 -23.75 0.35
C TYR A 244 -13.15 -24.25 -0.49
N ARG A 245 -13.34 -25.20 -1.42
CA ARG A 245 -12.27 -25.66 -2.32
C ARG A 245 -11.84 -24.62 -3.34
N MET A 246 -12.66 -23.58 -3.56
CA MET A 246 -12.35 -22.51 -4.50
C MET A 246 -11.37 -21.47 -3.94
N PHE A 247 -11.16 -21.45 -2.62
CA PHE A 247 -10.13 -20.62 -2.02
C PHE A 247 -8.75 -21.13 -2.42
N GLN A 248 -7.85 -20.21 -2.71
CA GLN A 248 -6.49 -20.55 -3.09
C GLN A 248 -5.83 -21.27 -1.91
N ARG A 249 -5.59 -22.58 -2.08
CA ARG A 249 -4.74 -23.31 -1.14
C ARG A 249 -3.30 -22.89 -1.38
N PRO A 250 -2.51 -22.67 -0.33
CA PRO A 250 -1.07 -22.71 -0.48
C PRO A 250 -0.71 -24.03 -1.18
N LYS A 251 0.00 -23.95 -2.30
CA LYS A 251 0.33 -25.15 -3.09
C LYS A 251 1.28 -26.10 -2.37
N ASP A 252 1.95 -25.63 -1.31
CA ASP A 252 2.89 -26.40 -0.52
C ASP A 252 2.43 -26.48 0.94
N ASP A 253 1.77 -27.57 1.31
CA ASP A 253 1.46 -27.94 2.72
C ASP A 253 2.75 -28.21 3.54
N THR A 254 3.91 -28.32 2.86
CA THR A 254 5.22 -28.63 3.44
C THR A 254 6.09 -27.40 3.70
N SER A 255 5.75 -26.22 3.18
CA SER A 255 6.46 -24.99 3.52
C SER A 255 5.76 -24.31 4.70
N PRO A 256 6.32 -24.36 5.93
CA PRO A 256 5.76 -23.62 7.05
C PRO A 256 5.67 -22.16 6.63
N HIS A 257 4.44 -21.68 6.40
CA HIS A 257 4.15 -20.45 5.66
C HIS A 257 5.10 -19.31 6.04
N TYR A 258 6.10 -19.09 5.19
CA TYR A 258 7.11 -18.06 5.35
C TYR A 258 6.53 -16.69 4.99
N HIS A 259 5.43 -16.30 5.65
CA HIS A 259 5.21 -14.89 5.90
C HIS A 259 6.36 -14.47 6.78
N TYR A 260 7.31 -13.74 6.20
CA TYR A 260 8.45 -13.20 6.93
C TYR A 260 7.93 -12.49 8.18
N ARG A 261 8.03 -13.19 9.31
CA ARG A 261 7.47 -12.76 10.58
C ARG A 261 8.59 -12.11 11.37
N PRO A 262 8.44 -10.87 11.82
CA PRO A 262 9.27 -10.34 12.87
C PRO A 262 9.17 -11.25 14.11
N ASP A 263 10.31 -11.61 14.68
CA ASP A 263 10.52 -12.66 15.69
C ASP A 263 9.52 -12.68 16.88
N LYS A 264 9.40 -13.82 17.57
CA LYS A 264 8.43 -14.11 18.67
C LYS A 264 8.40 -13.05 19.78
N THR A 265 9.48 -12.31 19.99
CA THR A 265 9.59 -11.21 20.98
C THR A 265 8.67 -10.03 20.67
N LEU A 266 8.26 -9.89 19.42
CA LEU A 266 7.51 -8.76 18.90
C LEU A 266 6.00 -8.87 19.22
N ALA A 267 5.46 -10.10 19.16
CA ALA A 267 4.07 -10.37 19.54
C ALA A 267 3.80 -10.04 21.01
N HIS A 268 4.76 -10.31 21.90
CA HIS A 268 4.64 -9.90 23.30
C HIS A 268 4.75 -8.39 23.51
N ARG A 269 5.46 -7.66 22.62
CA ARG A 269 5.62 -6.20 22.73
C ARG A 269 4.43 -5.41 22.21
N ILE A 270 3.76 -5.84 21.13
CA ILE A 270 2.55 -5.15 20.64
C ILE A 270 1.47 -5.15 21.72
N THR A 271 1.29 -6.27 22.43
CA THR A 271 0.38 -6.36 23.59
C THR A 271 0.89 -5.60 24.81
N ALA A 272 2.21 -5.45 24.98
CA ALA A 272 2.85 -4.79 26.12
C ALA A 272 3.15 -3.28 25.94
N ILE A 273 2.70 -2.65 24.85
CA ILE A 273 2.66 -1.17 24.77
C ILE A 273 1.62 -0.60 25.76
N ARG A 274 0.78 -1.46 26.38
CA ARG A 274 0.09 -1.16 27.64
C ARG A 274 1.05 -1.34 28.84
N PRO A 275 1.18 -0.38 29.76
CA PRO A 275 2.03 -0.53 30.93
C PRO A 275 1.36 -1.51 31.90
N GLU A 276 1.81 -2.77 31.95
CA GLU A 276 1.88 -3.55 33.19
C GLU A 276 2.61 -4.91 33.03
N THR A 277 3.33 -5.22 34.11
CA THR A 277 4.16 -6.36 34.50
C THR A 277 3.76 -7.75 33.99
N ARG A 278 4.73 -8.54 33.50
CA ARG A 278 4.58 -10.01 33.43
C ARG A 278 5.82 -10.81 33.80
N ILE A 279 5.53 -11.87 34.55
CA ILE A 279 6.35 -13.00 34.99
C ILE A 279 6.50 -13.98 33.80
N ALA A 280 7.71 -14.50 33.59
CA ALA A 280 8.01 -15.42 32.50
C ALA A 280 7.53 -16.84 32.83
N VAL A 281 6.81 -17.47 31.89
CA VAL A 281 6.49 -18.91 31.91
C VAL A 281 7.21 -19.56 30.73
N VAL A 282 8.04 -20.56 31.05
CA VAL A 282 8.82 -21.36 30.09
C VAL A 282 7.89 -22.41 29.47
N ALA A 283 7.83 -22.44 28.14
CA ALA A 283 7.10 -23.46 27.38
C ALA A 283 8.02 -24.64 27.02
N PRO A 284 7.52 -25.88 27.00
CA PRO A 284 8.31 -27.07 26.67
C PRO A 284 8.53 -27.20 25.15
N GLU A 285 9.69 -27.76 24.79
CA GLU A 285 10.08 -28.13 23.43
C GLU A 285 9.39 -29.44 23.05
N ASP A 286 8.86 -29.50 21.82
CA ASP A 286 8.13 -30.65 21.27
C ASP A 286 9.00 -31.31 20.19
N ASP A 287 9.35 -32.57 20.41
CA ASP A 287 10.30 -33.37 19.65
C ASP A 287 9.58 -34.21 18.58
N GLY A 288 9.99 -34.03 17.33
CA GLY A 288 10.19 -35.10 16.34
C GLY A 288 8.97 -35.87 15.80
N GLU A 289 8.53 -35.51 14.59
CA GLU A 289 7.86 -36.46 13.69
C GLU A 289 8.51 -36.46 12.30
N ASP A 290 9.20 -37.56 11.99
CA ASP A 290 9.73 -37.92 10.69
C ASP A 290 8.59 -38.16 9.68
N ARG A 291 8.44 -37.26 8.70
CA ARG A 291 7.57 -37.47 7.53
C ARG A 291 8.41 -37.88 6.33
N MET A 292 8.07 -39.03 5.76
CA MET A 292 8.66 -39.59 4.54
C MET A 292 8.10 -38.86 3.31
N ASP A 293 8.98 -38.36 2.44
CA ASP A 293 8.63 -37.77 1.15
C ASP A 293 8.13 -38.86 0.17
N VAL A 294 6.99 -38.61 -0.46
CA VAL A 294 6.42 -39.46 -1.52
C VAL A 294 6.67 -38.76 -2.85
N ASP A 295 7.44 -39.40 -3.73
CA ASP A 295 7.70 -38.94 -5.09
C ASP A 295 6.40 -38.99 -5.93
N ASP A 296 5.85 -37.82 -6.27
CA ASP A 296 4.67 -37.70 -7.14
C ASP A 296 5.09 -37.77 -8.63
N ASP A 297 4.91 -38.95 -9.20
CA ASP A 297 5.31 -39.30 -10.55
C ASP A 297 4.28 -38.83 -11.60
N GLY A 298 4.57 -37.70 -12.24
CA GLY A 298 4.52 -37.63 -13.71
C GLY A 298 3.18 -37.68 -14.45
N THR A 299 2.09 -37.07 -13.97
CA THR A 299 0.86 -36.94 -14.81
C THR A 299 0.93 -35.74 -15.77
N ARG A 300 1.63 -35.92 -16.90
CA ARG A 300 1.61 -35.01 -18.05
C ARG A 300 0.36 -35.27 -18.91
N HIS A 301 -0.77 -34.61 -18.71
CA HIS A 301 -1.82 -34.55 -19.74
C HIS A 301 -2.42 -33.14 -19.91
N GLY A 302 -2.62 -32.78 -21.17
CA GLY A 302 -2.81 -31.42 -21.66
C GLY A 302 -4.17 -30.79 -21.35
N ALA A 303 -4.23 -29.50 -21.69
CA ALA A 303 -5.40 -28.65 -21.86
C ALA A 303 -5.99 -27.98 -20.60
N SER A 304 -5.44 -26.80 -20.27
CA SER A 304 -6.22 -25.55 -20.21
C SER A 304 -5.26 -24.36 -20.10
N HIS A 305 -5.19 -23.53 -21.14
CA HIS A 305 -4.51 -22.22 -21.13
C HIS A 305 -5.35 -21.18 -20.36
N THR A 306 -6.01 -21.57 -19.28
CA THR A 306 -6.48 -20.59 -18.30
C THR A 306 -5.25 -20.08 -17.59
N ASN A 307 -5.11 -18.76 -17.63
CA ASN A 307 -4.00 -17.92 -17.21
C ASN A 307 -3.65 -18.10 -15.71
N PHE A 308 -3.21 -19.29 -15.31
CA PHE A 308 -2.69 -19.59 -13.99
C PHE A 308 -1.36 -18.85 -13.86
N LYS A 309 -1.43 -17.58 -13.45
CA LYS A 309 -0.33 -16.94 -12.76
C LYS A 309 0.07 -17.92 -11.65
N LYS A 310 1.24 -18.54 -11.81
CA LYS A 310 1.78 -19.37 -10.73
C LYS A 310 2.15 -18.38 -9.64
N ASP A 311 1.36 -18.34 -8.57
CA ASP A 311 1.67 -17.51 -7.42
C ASP A 311 3.05 -17.94 -6.91
N TYR A 312 4.01 -17.01 -7.01
CA TYR A 312 5.37 -17.26 -6.61
C TYR A 312 5.42 -17.27 -5.07
N THR A 313 5.76 -18.42 -4.49
CA THR A 313 5.96 -18.55 -3.05
C THR A 313 7.40 -18.18 -2.70
N PRO A 314 7.64 -17.18 -1.83
CA PRO A 314 8.99 -16.78 -1.46
C PRO A 314 9.69 -17.88 -0.68
N SER A 315 10.85 -18.32 -1.19
CA SER A 315 11.69 -19.32 -0.54
C SER A 315 12.59 -18.75 0.56
N HIS A 316 12.86 -17.45 0.52
CA HIS A 316 13.81 -16.78 1.39
C HIS A 316 13.21 -15.52 2.02
N ALA A 317 13.71 -15.11 3.20
CA ALA A 317 13.28 -13.89 3.88
C ALA A 317 13.46 -12.62 3.01
N LEU A 318 14.56 -12.56 2.26
CA LEU A 318 14.80 -11.50 1.26
C LEU A 318 13.78 -11.54 0.12
N ASP A 319 13.35 -12.73 -0.32
CA ASP A 319 12.35 -12.86 -1.39
C ASP A 319 11.01 -12.32 -0.92
N ALA A 320 10.61 -12.69 0.30
CA ALA A 320 9.40 -12.16 0.93
C ALA A 320 9.50 -10.63 1.08
N LEU A 321 10.59 -10.11 1.67
CA LEU A 321 10.79 -8.67 1.81
C LEU A 321 10.75 -7.95 0.45
N HIS A 322 11.36 -8.53 -0.59
CA HIS A 322 11.38 -7.95 -1.93
C HIS A 322 9.99 -7.82 -2.53
N LEU A 323 9.17 -8.87 -2.43
CA LEU A 323 7.75 -8.81 -2.83
C LEU A 323 6.99 -7.76 -2.04
N GLN A 324 7.23 -7.66 -0.73
CA GLN A 324 6.61 -6.64 0.12
C GLN A 324 6.99 -5.22 -0.33
N VAL A 325 8.25 -4.98 -0.70
CA VAL A 325 8.73 -3.71 -1.24
C VAL A 325 8.07 -3.40 -2.57
N ILE A 326 8.00 -4.37 -3.48
CA ILE A 326 7.32 -4.23 -4.77
C ILE A 326 5.87 -3.83 -4.56
N ASP A 327 5.13 -4.57 -3.73
CA ASP A 327 3.74 -4.29 -3.39
C ASP A 327 3.55 -2.87 -2.85
N HIS A 328 4.29 -2.55 -1.79
CA HIS A 328 4.12 -1.31 -1.04
C HIS A 328 4.47 -0.08 -1.87
N PHE A 329 5.65 -0.05 -2.47
CA PHE A 329 6.10 1.12 -3.21
C PHE A 329 5.42 1.26 -4.57
N THR A 330 4.89 0.18 -5.17
CA THR A 330 4.04 0.31 -6.36
C THR A 330 2.79 1.12 -6.06
N LEU A 331 2.14 0.87 -4.92
CA LEU A 331 0.95 1.64 -4.51
C LEU A 331 1.30 3.11 -4.23
N LEU A 332 2.40 3.36 -3.50
CA LEU A 332 2.83 4.73 -3.20
C LEU A 332 3.22 5.52 -4.46
N LEU A 333 4.00 4.91 -5.37
CA LEU A 333 4.41 5.56 -6.62
C LEU A 333 3.23 5.81 -7.55
N ARG A 334 2.25 4.89 -7.56
CA ARG A 334 1.00 5.09 -8.30
C ARG A 334 0.17 6.23 -7.70
N ASP A 335 0.01 6.29 -6.38
CA ASP A 335 -0.68 7.41 -5.73
C ASP A 335 0.00 8.76 -6.02
N LEU A 336 1.33 8.79 -5.92
CA LEU A 336 2.12 9.98 -6.23
C LEU A 336 1.92 10.41 -7.70
N ALA A 337 2.04 9.48 -8.64
CA ALA A 337 1.80 9.74 -10.06
C ALA A 337 0.38 10.26 -10.32
N PHE A 338 -0.63 9.70 -9.65
CA PHE A 338 -2.02 10.16 -9.76
C PHE A 338 -2.18 11.61 -9.29
N ARG A 339 -1.61 11.97 -8.14
CA ARG A 339 -1.67 13.33 -7.60
C ARG A 339 -1.00 14.34 -8.51
N ILE A 340 0.21 14.03 -9.00
CA ILE A 340 0.95 14.92 -9.89
C ILE A 340 0.20 15.09 -11.22
N ARG A 341 -0.36 14.00 -11.75
CA ARG A 341 -1.18 14.04 -12.96
C ARG A 341 -2.42 14.91 -12.80
N THR A 342 -3.13 14.74 -11.69
CA THR A 342 -4.33 15.53 -11.38
C THR A 342 -3.99 17.01 -11.23
N ALA A 343 -2.91 17.33 -10.50
CA ALA A 343 -2.45 18.70 -10.32
C ALA A 343 -1.97 19.36 -11.62
N ALA A 344 -1.36 18.59 -12.53
CA ALA A 344 -0.92 19.06 -13.84
C ALA A 344 -2.07 19.23 -14.85
N GLY A 345 -3.25 18.65 -14.59
CA GLY A 345 -4.36 18.62 -15.55
C GLY A 345 -4.10 17.70 -16.74
N ASP A 346 -3.21 16.71 -16.59
CA ASP A 346 -2.78 15.84 -17.68
C ASP A 346 -3.89 14.86 -18.10
N VAL A 347 -4.49 15.14 -19.25
CA VAL A 347 -5.48 14.29 -19.91
C VAL A 347 -4.80 13.26 -20.83
N ARG A 348 -5.52 12.16 -21.12
CA ARG A 348 -5.04 11.12 -22.03
C ARG A 348 -4.78 11.70 -23.42
N SER A 349 -3.63 11.39 -24.01
CA SER A 349 -3.32 11.77 -25.39
C SER A 349 -3.72 10.63 -26.34
N ALA A 350 -4.50 10.97 -27.36
CA ALA A 350 -4.84 10.04 -28.45
C ALA A 350 -3.77 10.02 -29.56
N SER A 351 -2.72 10.85 -29.46
CA SER A 351 -1.67 10.91 -30.46
C SER A 351 -0.88 9.61 -30.51
N GLN A 352 -0.65 9.10 -31.73
CA GLN A 352 0.21 7.94 -31.95
C GLN A 352 1.66 8.16 -31.48
N TRP A 353 2.10 9.42 -31.48
CA TRP A 353 3.43 9.87 -31.08
C TRP A 353 3.55 10.13 -29.57
N ALA A 354 2.45 10.09 -28.83
CA ALA A 354 2.49 10.19 -27.38
C ALA A 354 3.22 8.98 -26.80
N THR A 355 3.87 9.19 -25.67
CA THR A 355 4.58 8.14 -24.95
C THR A 355 3.60 7.02 -24.55
N GLU A 356 4.14 5.82 -24.33
CA GLU A 356 3.31 4.63 -24.08
C GLU A 356 2.32 4.81 -22.93
N TYR A 357 2.75 5.44 -21.83
CA TYR A 357 1.91 5.68 -20.66
C TYR A 357 0.82 6.75 -20.91
N GLU A 358 1.06 7.74 -21.78
CA GLU A 358 0.07 8.78 -22.13
C GLU A 358 -1.10 8.21 -22.95
N ARG A 359 -0.85 7.12 -23.68
CA ARG A 359 -1.85 6.41 -24.49
C ARG A 359 -2.73 5.48 -23.65
N LYS A 360 -2.22 5.01 -22.50
CA LYS A 360 -2.92 4.12 -21.56
C LYS A 360 -3.82 4.89 -20.59
N LEU A 361 -4.90 4.25 -20.12
CA LEU A 361 -5.65 4.79 -19.00
C LEU A 361 -4.83 4.64 -17.71
N PHE A 362 -4.99 5.57 -16.78
CA PHE A 362 -4.24 5.53 -15.51
C PHE A 362 -4.46 4.23 -14.71
N LYS A 363 -5.66 3.65 -14.84
CA LYS A 363 -5.99 2.37 -14.22
C LYS A 363 -5.15 1.19 -14.74
N ASP A 364 -4.59 1.32 -15.95
CA ASP A 364 -3.80 0.30 -16.63
C ASP A 364 -2.28 0.58 -16.54
N TRP A 365 -1.88 1.62 -15.81
CA TRP A 365 -0.47 1.94 -15.62
C TRP A 365 0.19 0.90 -14.73
N ILE A 366 1.29 0.35 -15.25
CA ILE A 366 2.22 -0.46 -14.45
C ILE A 366 3.24 0.43 -13.74
N LEU A 367 4.06 -0.16 -12.87
CA LEU A 367 5.10 0.57 -12.15
C LEU A 367 6.06 1.32 -13.10
N GLY A 368 6.45 0.68 -14.20
CA GLY A 368 7.32 1.29 -15.21
C GLY A 368 6.71 2.54 -15.85
N ASP A 369 5.41 2.54 -16.10
CA ASP A 369 4.68 3.70 -16.61
C ASP A 369 4.70 4.85 -15.59
N CYS A 370 4.49 4.53 -14.31
CA CYS A 370 4.55 5.51 -13.22
C CYS A 370 5.94 6.16 -13.09
N ILE A 371 7.02 5.36 -13.09
CA ILE A 371 8.39 5.88 -12.98
C ILE A 371 8.75 6.74 -14.20
N LYS A 372 8.41 6.31 -15.43
CA LYS A 372 8.64 7.09 -16.66
C LYS A 372 7.89 8.42 -16.63
N TYR A 373 6.62 8.40 -16.21
CA TYR A 373 5.82 9.61 -16.07
C TYR A 373 6.44 10.57 -15.05
N LEU A 374 6.80 10.10 -13.85
CA LEU A 374 7.47 10.91 -12.83
C LEU A 374 8.78 11.50 -13.38
N GLY A 375 9.58 10.69 -14.08
CA GLY A 375 10.81 11.13 -14.75
C GLY A 375 10.61 12.22 -15.81
N SER A 376 9.47 12.23 -16.50
CA SER A 376 9.12 13.29 -17.46
C SER A 376 8.83 14.64 -16.79
N LYS A 377 8.31 14.61 -15.55
CA LYS A 377 7.97 15.82 -14.78
C LYS A 377 9.18 16.37 -14.04
N LYS A 378 9.99 15.49 -13.44
CA LYS A 378 11.26 15.84 -12.80
C LYS A 378 12.30 14.77 -13.18
N PRO A 379 13.39 15.13 -13.87
CA PRO A 379 14.36 14.15 -14.37
C PRO A 379 14.94 13.35 -13.20
N LEU A 380 14.91 12.03 -13.25
CA LEU A 380 15.42 11.13 -12.21
C LEU A 380 16.83 10.63 -12.56
N LYS A 381 17.71 10.48 -11.56
CA LYS A 381 19.04 9.92 -11.77
C LYS A 381 18.91 8.44 -12.19
N PRO A 382 19.62 8.00 -13.23
CA PRO A 382 19.66 6.58 -13.57
C PRO A 382 20.37 5.81 -12.46
N THR A 383 19.82 4.66 -12.10
CA THR A 383 20.43 3.70 -11.16
C THR A 383 20.82 2.41 -11.87
N SER A 384 21.82 1.72 -11.32
CA SER A 384 22.25 0.39 -11.77
C SER A 384 22.18 -0.57 -10.58
N PRO A 385 21.20 -1.50 -10.52
CA PRO A 385 20.12 -1.73 -11.50
C PRO A 385 19.11 -0.58 -11.55
N SER A 386 18.35 -0.49 -12.65
CA SER A 386 17.24 0.47 -12.73
C SER A 386 16.17 0.12 -11.68
N LEU A 387 15.56 1.14 -11.08
CA LEU A 387 14.49 0.94 -10.09
C LEU A 387 13.33 0.10 -10.66
N GLN A 388 13.00 0.31 -11.94
CA GLN A 388 11.99 -0.48 -12.64
C GLN A 388 12.36 -1.97 -12.70
N ARG A 389 13.63 -2.31 -12.94
CA ARG A 389 14.09 -3.69 -12.98
C ARG A 389 14.11 -4.32 -11.58
N PHE A 390 14.53 -3.55 -10.57
CA PHE A 390 14.52 -4.00 -9.18
C PHE A 390 13.10 -4.31 -8.71
N MET A 391 12.13 -3.44 -9.01
CA MET A 391 10.76 -3.58 -8.51
C MET A 391 9.80 -4.34 -9.44
N ARG A 392 10.32 -5.08 -10.43
CA ARG A 392 9.46 -5.86 -11.34
C ARG A 392 8.81 -7.03 -10.58
N ARG A 393 7.52 -7.27 -10.80
CA ARG A 393 6.84 -8.46 -10.27
C ARG A 393 7.18 -9.72 -11.09
N PRO A 394 7.15 -10.91 -10.45
CA PRO A 394 7.12 -12.16 -11.18
C PRO A 394 5.97 -12.17 -12.21
N TYR A 395 6.22 -12.68 -13.40
CA TYR A 395 5.20 -12.92 -14.43
C TYR A 395 4.44 -11.69 -14.95
N GLU A 396 5.02 -10.49 -14.88
CA GLU A 396 4.57 -9.42 -15.77
C GLU A 396 4.97 -9.80 -17.21
N ASP A 397 3.98 -9.96 -18.10
CA ASP A 397 4.07 -10.46 -19.49
C ASP A 397 5.01 -9.64 -20.37
N LEU A 398 6.31 -9.73 -20.12
CA LEU A 398 7.33 -9.05 -20.89
C LEU A 398 8.11 -10.05 -21.73
N PRO A 399 8.56 -9.61 -22.93
CA PRO A 399 9.31 -10.45 -23.84
C PRO A 399 10.54 -11.06 -23.14
N HIS A 400 10.81 -12.33 -23.47
CA HIS A 400 11.64 -13.33 -22.77
C HIS A 400 13.07 -12.96 -22.31
N GLU A 401 13.54 -11.73 -22.50
CA GLU A 401 14.95 -11.36 -22.30
C GLU A 401 15.27 -10.84 -20.89
N GLU A 402 14.28 -10.31 -20.15
CA GLU A 402 14.53 -9.78 -18.82
C GLU A 402 13.95 -10.69 -17.73
N ILE A 403 14.75 -11.69 -17.36
CA ILE A 403 14.47 -12.62 -16.26
C ILE A 403 14.27 -11.83 -14.96
N TRP A 404 13.10 -12.04 -14.34
CA TRP A 404 12.80 -11.55 -13.00
C TRP A 404 13.79 -12.15 -11.99
N ARG A 405 14.26 -11.33 -11.04
CA ARG A 405 15.23 -11.73 -10.01
C ARG A 405 14.54 -11.79 -8.65
N ARG A 406 14.81 -12.86 -7.91
CA ARG A 406 14.36 -13.04 -6.52
C ARG A 406 15.04 -12.03 -5.60
N GLY A 407 14.49 -11.84 -4.40
CA GLY A 407 15.04 -10.93 -3.40
C GLY A 407 16.48 -11.27 -3.01
N GLN A 408 16.79 -12.57 -2.88
CA GLN A 408 18.14 -13.07 -2.60
C GLN A 408 19.11 -12.94 -3.78
N ASP A 409 18.59 -12.83 -5.01
CA ASP A 409 19.46 -12.66 -6.18
C ASP A 409 20.03 -11.23 -6.22
N TRP A 410 19.44 -10.26 -5.50
CA TRP A 410 19.92 -8.87 -5.43
C TRP A 410 21.00 -8.69 -4.38
N SER A 411 22.11 -8.05 -4.77
CA SER A 411 23.17 -7.73 -3.81
C SER A 411 22.71 -6.67 -2.80
N ARG A 412 23.33 -6.61 -1.63
CA ARG A 412 23.06 -5.55 -0.64
C ARG A 412 23.24 -4.15 -1.24
N GLN A 413 24.19 -3.97 -2.15
CA GLN A 413 24.41 -2.71 -2.85
C GLN A 413 23.24 -2.37 -3.79
N ASP A 414 22.66 -3.36 -4.48
CA ASP A 414 21.49 -3.16 -5.34
C ASP A 414 20.27 -2.68 -4.54
N TRP A 415 20.05 -3.25 -3.35
CA TRP A 415 19.04 -2.80 -2.40
C TRP A 415 19.26 -1.34 -1.97
N LEU A 416 20.50 -0.96 -1.65
CA LEU A 416 20.84 0.42 -1.30
C LEU A 416 20.63 1.38 -2.47
N HIS A 417 20.97 0.98 -3.70
CA HIS A 417 20.71 1.77 -4.90
C HIS A 417 19.21 1.96 -5.15
N ALA A 418 18.40 0.91 -4.99
CA ALA A 418 16.95 1.00 -5.14
C ALA A 418 16.33 1.93 -4.08
N MET A 419 16.72 1.79 -2.82
CA MET A 419 16.29 2.71 -1.74
C MET A 419 16.75 4.15 -2.02
N GLY A 420 17.97 4.35 -2.52
CA GLY A 420 18.48 5.66 -2.93
C GLY A 420 17.62 6.31 -4.03
N ALA A 421 17.19 5.54 -5.03
CA ALA A 421 16.27 6.01 -6.07
C ALA A 421 14.90 6.41 -5.49
N LEU A 422 14.37 5.62 -4.55
CA LEU A 422 13.11 5.92 -3.87
C LEU A 422 13.21 7.19 -3.01
N VAL A 423 14.33 7.38 -2.30
CA VAL A 423 14.60 8.65 -1.58
C VAL A 423 14.64 9.81 -2.55
N GLU A 424 15.33 9.68 -3.67
CA GLU A 424 15.42 10.75 -4.67
C GLU A 424 14.04 11.14 -5.21
N ILE A 425 13.18 10.17 -5.53
CA ILE A 425 11.80 10.42 -5.95
C ILE A 425 11.04 11.13 -4.81
N GLY A 426 11.10 10.61 -3.60
CA GLY A 426 10.45 11.21 -2.42
C GLY A 426 10.89 12.65 -2.19
N THR A 427 12.19 12.95 -2.26
CA THR A 427 12.72 14.31 -2.08
C THR A 427 12.31 15.22 -3.23
N LYS A 428 12.43 14.78 -4.49
CA LYS A 428 12.09 15.62 -5.65
C LYS A 428 10.63 16.01 -5.69
N PHE A 429 9.73 15.14 -5.24
CA PHE A 429 8.30 15.39 -5.22
C PHE A 429 7.76 15.79 -3.84
N GLU A 430 8.65 15.99 -2.86
CA GLU A 430 8.30 16.35 -1.48
C GLU A 430 7.29 15.36 -0.86
N ASP A 431 7.42 14.08 -1.21
CA ASP A 431 6.51 13.03 -0.77
C ASP A 431 6.97 12.41 0.55
N GLY A 432 6.38 12.90 1.64
CA GLY A 432 6.67 12.42 2.98
C GLY A 432 6.35 10.93 3.21
N ALA A 433 5.36 10.37 2.49
CA ALA A 433 4.95 8.98 2.66
C ALA A 433 6.00 8.00 2.10
N ILE A 434 6.55 8.29 0.91
CA ILE A 434 7.68 7.53 0.34
C ILE A 434 8.90 7.67 1.24
N LEU A 435 9.27 8.88 1.65
CA LEU A 435 10.45 9.11 2.49
C LEU A 435 10.37 8.37 3.83
N ALA A 436 9.23 8.44 4.51
CA ALA A 436 9.02 7.71 5.76
C ALA A 436 9.06 6.18 5.56
N SER A 437 8.49 5.68 4.45
CA SER A 437 8.49 4.25 4.14
C SER A 437 9.89 3.72 3.81
N VAL A 438 10.73 4.51 3.12
CA VAL A 438 12.11 4.10 2.82
C VAL A 438 12.94 4.00 4.09
N GLU A 439 12.73 4.91 5.05
CA GLU A 439 13.46 4.85 6.32
C GLU A 439 13.13 3.58 7.12
N LEU A 440 11.85 3.21 7.19
CA LEU A 440 11.42 1.94 7.81
C LEU A 440 11.97 0.73 7.04
N LEU A 441 12.00 0.81 5.71
CA LEU A 441 12.58 -0.26 4.88
C LEU A 441 14.07 -0.45 5.15
N ARG A 442 14.84 0.62 5.43
CA ARG A 442 16.27 0.50 5.75
C ARG A 442 16.50 -0.37 6.97
N VAL A 443 15.80 -0.08 8.06
CA VAL A 443 15.87 -0.84 9.31
C VAL A 443 15.50 -2.30 9.07
N GLU A 444 14.41 -2.54 8.35
CA GLU A 444 13.94 -3.89 8.05
C GLU A 444 14.90 -4.67 7.13
N THR A 445 15.45 -4.00 6.12
CA THR A 445 16.44 -4.58 5.20
C THR A 445 17.71 -5.00 5.95
N GLU A 446 18.24 -4.12 6.81
CA GLU A 446 19.41 -4.44 7.65
C GLU A 446 19.12 -5.63 8.57
N ARG A 447 17.94 -5.66 9.17
CA ARG A 447 17.52 -6.78 10.01
C ARG A 447 17.50 -8.09 9.23
N VAL A 448 16.88 -8.12 8.04
CA VAL A 448 16.82 -9.33 7.20
C VAL A 448 18.21 -9.80 6.76
N PHE A 449 19.09 -8.88 6.35
CA PHE A 449 20.46 -9.23 5.95
C PHE A 449 21.31 -9.77 7.11
N ASN A 450 20.98 -9.41 8.36
CA ASN A 450 21.69 -9.90 9.54
C ASN A 450 21.15 -11.25 10.06
N LEU A 451 20.05 -11.77 9.51
CA LEU A 451 19.57 -13.10 9.87
C LEU A 451 20.54 -14.17 9.33
N PRO A 452 20.74 -15.29 10.06
CA PRO A 452 21.56 -16.39 9.57
C PRO A 452 20.91 -16.97 8.31
N MET A 453 21.52 -16.66 7.15
CA MET A 453 21.01 -17.11 5.86
C MET A 453 21.35 -18.59 5.68
N ARG A 454 20.36 -19.41 5.28
CA ARG A 454 20.64 -20.77 4.82
C ARG A 454 21.49 -20.66 3.56
N PRO A 455 22.60 -21.40 3.43
CA PRO A 455 23.38 -21.40 2.20
C PRO A 455 22.47 -21.85 1.05
N THR A 456 22.21 -20.92 0.14
CA THR A 456 21.50 -21.21 -1.10
C THR A 456 22.46 -22.02 -1.97
N GLY A 457 22.26 -23.33 -2.03
CA GLY A 457 23.05 -24.20 -2.91
C GLY A 457 22.96 -23.67 -4.34
N LEU A 458 24.13 -23.47 -4.97
CA LEU A 458 24.26 -23.23 -6.41
C LEU A 458 24.23 -24.56 -7.16
#